data_AF-A0A7Z2J8N5-F1
#
_entry.id   AF-A0A7Z2J8N5-F1
#
_cell.length_a   1.000
_cell.length_b   1.000
_cell.length_c   1.000
_cell.angle_alpha   90.00
_cell.angle_beta   90.00
_cell.angle_gamma   90.00
#
_symmetry.space_group_name_H-M   'P 1'
#
loop_
_entity.id
_entity.type
_entity.pdbx_description
1 polymer ?
#
loop_
_entity_poly.entity_id
_entity_poly.type
_entity_poly.pdbx_seq_one_letter_code
_entity_poly.pdbx_strand_id
1 'polypeptide(L)'
;MKRNRYNAFTLLELVIALAVAAIVAAFALPGWSAQIARGHRIDAVAALYRAAQLVDTQSASMASLPAGFDQAPPTGTPVYRLRLMPADESNGGYAIAADPVETGPMRGDACGAFVLDATGARSNQATGGGTVTATIQTCWRDR
;
A
#
# COMPACT_ATOMS: atom_id res chain seq x y z
N MET A 1 -58.10 -0.11 29.73
CA MET A 1 -56.75 -0.54 29.32
C MET A 1 -56.31 0.30 28.11
N LYS A 2 -55.35 1.22 28.29
CA LYS A 2 -54.80 2.02 27.18
C LYS A 2 -53.88 1.12 26.34
N ARG A 3 -54.31 0.77 25.13
CA ARG A 3 -53.47 0.05 24.15
C ARG A 3 -52.34 1.00 23.72
N ASN A 4 -51.13 0.70 24.16
CA ASN A 4 -49.93 1.38 23.66
C ASN A 4 -49.78 0.97 22.19
N ARG A 5 -50.10 1.88 21.26
CA ARG A 5 -49.83 1.68 19.83
C ARG A 5 -48.33 1.87 19.65
N TYR A 6 -47.58 0.78 19.67
CA TYR A 6 -46.23 0.79 19.15
C TYR A 6 -46.35 1.08 17.64
N ASN A 7 -45.95 2.27 17.22
CA ASN A 7 -45.86 2.62 15.81
C ASN A 7 -44.74 1.77 15.20
N ALA A 8 -45.10 0.67 14.55
CA ALA A 8 -44.16 -0.13 13.78
C ALA A 8 -43.84 0.60 12.47
N PHE A 9 -42.56 0.54 12.07
CA PHE A 9 -42.05 1.10 10.81
C PHE A 9 -42.84 0.55 9.61
N THR A 10 -43.19 1.41 8.65
CA THR A 10 -43.84 0.94 7.42
C THR A 10 -42.81 0.39 6.44
N LEU A 11 -43.24 -0.52 5.54
CA LEU A 11 -42.38 -1.02 4.47
C LEU A 11 -41.89 0.12 3.56
N LEU A 12 -42.73 1.15 3.34
CA LEU A 12 -42.36 2.33 2.58
C LEU A 12 -41.22 3.11 3.25
N GLU A 13 -41.30 3.30 4.55
CA GLU A 13 -40.28 4.03 5.33
C GLU A 13 -38.94 3.29 5.33
N LEU A 14 -38.97 1.95 5.41
CA LEU A 14 -37.77 1.12 5.28
C LEU A 14 -37.15 1.26 3.88
N VAL A 15 -37.96 1.21 2.82
CA VAL A 15 -37.46 1.34 1.43
C VAL A 15 -36.85 2.72 1.20
N ILE A 16 -37.47 3.79 1.70
CA ILE A 16 -36.92 5.15 1.61
C ILE A 16 -35.61 5.25 2.39
N ALA A 17 -35.54 4.73 3.62
CA ALA A 17 -34.32 4.74 4.41
C ALA A 17 -33.16 3.98 3.73
N LEU A 18 -33.44 2.81 3.15
CA LEU A 18 -32.46 2.04 2.39
C LEU A 18 -32.02 2.76 1.11
N ALA A 19 -32.95 3.41 0.40
CA ALA A 19 -32.62 4.18 -0.80
C ALA A 19 -31.69 5.36 -0.47
N VAL A 20 -31.97 6.11 0.60
CA VAL A 20 -31.11 7.21 1.08
C VAL A 20 -29.75 6.67 1.50
N ALA A 21 -29.69 5.57 2.25
CA ALA A 21 -28.44 4.96 2.67
C ALA A 21 -27.58 4.50 1.48
N ALA A 22 -28.19 3.93 0.43
CA ALA A 22 -27.48 3.52 -0.78
C ALA A 22 -26.88 4.71 -1.54
N ILE A 23 -27.61 5.83 -1.65
CA ILE A 23 -27.11 7.06 -2.27
C ILE A 23 -25.91 7.59 -1.49
N VAL A 24 -25.99 7.67 -0.16
CA VAL A 24 -24.87 8.12 0.68
C VAL A 24 -23.66 7.20 0.53
N ALA A 25 -23.86 5.88 0.57
CA ALA A 25 -22.79 4.90 0.44
C ALA A 25 -22.07 5.01 -0.92
N ALA A 26 -22.81 5.25 -2.01
CA ALA A 26 -22.25 5.38 -3.36
C ALA A 26 -21.20 6.51 -3.46
N PHE A 27 -21.39 7.61 -2.73
CA PHE A 27 -20.45 8.73 -2.72
C PHE A 27 -19.39 8.64 -1.61
N ALA A 28 -19.72 8.05 -0.46
CA ALA A 28 -18.80 7.98 0.68
C ALA A 28 -17.70 6.92 0.51
N LEU A 29 -18.01 5.77 -0.09
CA LEU A 29 -17.10 4.63 -0.18
C LEU A 29 -15.87 4.82 -1.10
N PRO A 30 -15.95 5.41 -2.32
CA PRO A 30 -14.80 5.46 -3.22
C PRO A 30 -13.61 6.23 -2.63
N GLY A 31 -13.86 7.29 -1.86
CA GLY A 31 -12.80 8.09 -1.22
C GLY A 31 -11.98 7.31 -0.20
N TRP A 32 -12.59 6.36 0.51
CA TRP A 32 -11.93 5.61 1.58
C TRP A 32 -10.84 4.66 1.07
N SER A 33 -11.12 3.97 -0.04
CA SER A 33 -10.18 3.01 -0.64
C SER A 33 -8.86 3.67 -1.07
N ALA A 34 -8.94 4.87 -1.67
CA ALA A 34 -7.77 5.63 -2.09
C ALA A 34 -6.92 6.12 -0.92
N GLN A 35 -7.55 6.47 0.21
CA GLN A 35 -6.83 6.87 1.43
C GLN A 35 -6.07 5.68 2.05
N ILE A 36 -6.69 4.50 2.10
CA ILE A 36 -6.01 3.28 2.57
C ILE A 36 -4.81 2.95 1.67
N ALA A 37 -4.99 2.96 0.34
CA ALA A 37 -3.91 2.69 -0.59
C ALA A 37 -2.75 3.68 -0.42
N ARG A 38 -3.04 4.97 -0.21
CA ARG A 38 -2.04 5.99 0.11
C ARG A 38 -1.27 5.63 1.39
N GLY A 39 -1.96 5.24 2.46
CA GLY A 39 -1.32 4.79 3.70
C GLY A 39 -0.35 3.64 3.45
N HIS A 40 -0.77 2.62 2.70
CA HIS A 40 0.10 1.48 2.35
C HIS A 40 1.32 1.87 1.49
N ARG A 41 1.20 2.86 0.60
CA ARG A 41 2.36 3.38 -0.16
C ARG A 41 3.35 4.09 0.75
N ILE A 42 2.86 4.89 1.70
CA ILE A 42 3.70 5.56 2.71
C ILE A 42 4.44 4.51 3.54
N ASP A 43 3.74 3.47 4.00
CA ASP A 43 4.34 2.37 4.78
C ASP A 43 5.43 1.65 3.99
N ALA A 44 5.19 1.37 2.70
CA ALA A 44 6.18 0.74 1.82
C ALA A 44 7.43 1.61 1.66
N VAL A 45 7.26 2.89 1.39
CA VAL A 45 8.37 3.85 1.25
C VAL A 45 9.14 3.99 2.57
N ALA A 46 8.45 4.07 3.71
CA ALA A 46 9.08 4.12 5.01
C ALA A 46 9.87 2.83 5.33
N ALA A 47 9.36 1.66 4.93
CA ALA A 47 10.07 0.40 5.05
C ALA A 47 11.33 0.37 4.17
N LEU A 48 11.27 0.88 2.93
CA LEU A 48 12.43 0.98 2.04
C LEU A 48 13.56 1.81 2.66
N TYR A 49 13.26 2.99 3.21
CA TYR A 49 14.30 3.82 3.84
C TYR A 49 14.90 3.17 5.09
N ARG A 50 14.07 2.50 5.92
CA ARG A 50 14.58 1.75 7.08
C ARG A 50 15.49 0.60 6.66
N ALA A 51 15.11 -0.12 5.60
CA ALA A 51 15.90 -1.20 5.04
C ALA A 51 17.21 -0.68 4.42
N ALA A 52 17.19 0.45 3.68
CA ALA A 52 18.38 1.07 3.12
C ALA A 52 19.38 1.47 4.22
N GLN A 53 18.89 2.15 5.27
CA GLN A 53 19.72 2.50 6.42
C GLN A 53 20.35 1.27 7.11
N LEU A 54 19.60 0.17 7.18
CA LEU A 54 20.10 -1.09 7.74
C LEU A 54 21.23 -1.67 6.88
N VAL A 55 21.08 -1.63 5.56
CA VAL A 55 22.09 -2.13 4.62
C VAL A 55 23.34 -1.25 4.67
N ASP A 56 23.19 0.08 4.69
CA ASP A 56 24.31 1.02 4.77
C ASP A 56 25.14 0.82 6.06
N THR A 57 24.46 0.63 7.20
CA THR A 57 25.12 0.47 8.51
C THR A 57 25.81 -0.88 8.70
N GLN A 58 25.43 -1.91 7.94
CA GLN A 58 25.96 -3.27 8.06
C GLN A 58 26.76 -3.77 6.84
N SER A 59 27.02 -2.94 5.82
CA SER A 59 27.62 -3.31 4.50
C SER A 59 28.90 -4.15 4.61
N ALA A 60 29.15 -5.22 3.82
CA ALA A 60 28.89 -5.43 2.39
C ALA A 60 28.50 -6.88 1.99
N SER A 61 28.03 -7.72 2.92
CA SER A 61 27.76 -9.16 2.67
C SER A 61 26.32 -9.60 2.87
N MET A 62 25.39 -8.66 3.08
CA MET A 62 23.99 -9.00 3.32
C MET A 62 23.36 -9.53 2.02
N ALA A 63 23.02 -10.81 2.00
CA ALA A 63 22.36 -11.43 0.85
C ALA A 63 20.83 -11.22 0.87
N SER A 64 20.26 -10.90 2.04
CA SER A 64 18.82 -10.74 2.24
C SER A 64 18.52 -9.84 3.43
N LEU A 65 17.35 -9.19 3.42
CA LEU A 65 16.85 -8.42 4.55
C LEU A 65 16.45 -9.35 5.71
N PRO A 66 16.76 -9.00 6.97
CA PRO A 66 16.32 -9.77 8.12
C PRO A 66 14.83 -9.59 8.39
N ALA A 67 14.26 -10.52 9.16
CA ALA A 67 12.86 -10.48 9.56
C ALA A 67 12.50 -9.14 10.22
N GLY A 68 11.37 -8.55 9.80
CA GLY A 68 10.90 -7.24 10.27
C GLY A 68 11.37 -6.06 9.43
N PHE A 69 12.29 -6.29 8.48
CA PHE A 69 12.67 -5.35 7.42
C PHE A 69 12.34 -5.88 6.02
N ASP A 70 11.90 -7.13 5.93
CA ASP A 70 11.52 -7.84 4.71
C ASP A 70 10.04 -7.64 4.32
N GLN A 71 9.29 -6.81 5.06
CA GLN A 71 7.88 -6.54 4.78
C GLN A 71 7.41 -5.17 5.28
N ALA A 72 6.31 -4.70 4.68
CA ALA A 72 5.53 -3.55 5.15
C ALA A 72 4.05 -3.94 5.27
N PRO A 73 3.38 -3.68 6.41
CA PRO A 73 3.92 -3.20 7.68
C PRO A 73 4.97 -4.15 8.29
N PRO A 74 5.83 -3.69 9.23
CA PRO A 74 6.90 -4.53 9.78
C PRO A 74 6.39 -5.73 10.60
N THR A 75 5.17 -5.63 11.13
CA THR A 75 4.49 -6.69 11.89
C THR A 75 3.08 -6.90 11.36
N GLY A 76 2.54 -8.11 11.58
CA GLY A 76 1.20 -8.49 11.13
C GLY A 76 1.18 -8.98 9.67
N THR A 77 0.06 -8.76 8.98
CA THR A 77 -0.15 -9.23 7.62
C THR A 77 0.61 -8.35 6.62
N PRO A 78 1.53 -8.91 5.80
CA PRO A 78 2.26 -8.13 4.82
C PRO A 78 1.35 -7.59 3.72
N VAL A 79 1.50 -6.32 3.41
CA VAL A 79 0.92 -5.67 2.23
C VAL A 79 1.97 -5.56 1.13
N TYR A 80 3.21 -5.27 1.51
CA TYR A 80 4.39 -5.29 0.64
C TYR A 80 5.44 -6.25 1.20
N ARG A 81 6.19 -6.89 0.32
CA ARG A 81 7.42 -7.62 0.67
C ARG A 81 8.64 -6.91 0.10
N LEU A 82 9.66 -6.77 0.92
CA LEU A 82 10.90 -6.11 0.54
C LEU A 82 11.93 -7.16 0.13
N ARG A 83 12.60 -6.91 -0.98
CA ARG A 83 13.67 -7.75 -1.51
C ARG A 83 14.90 -6.90 -1.74
N LEU A 84 16.01 -7.34 -1.17
CA LEU A 84 17.33 -6.82 -1.52
C LEU A 84 17.74 -7.42 -2.85
N MET A 85 18.07 -6.56 -3.80
CA MET A 85 18.53 -6.93 -5.12
C MET A 85 20.04 -6.66 -5.20
N PRO A 86 20.82 -7.61 -5.74
CA PRO A 86 22.23 -7.39 -6.00
C PRO A 86 22.41 -6.29 -7.03
N ALA A 87 23.58 -5.70 -7.02
CA ALA A 87 23.84 -4.43 -7.65
C ALA A 87 25.20 -4.38 -8.30
N ASP A 88 25.31 -3.45 -9.23
CA ASP A 88 26.52 -3.07 -9.92
C ASP A 88 26.97 -1.67 -9.48
N GLU A 89 28.07 -1.17 -10.03
CA GLU A 89 28.55 0.18 -9.69
C GLU A 89 27.57 1.28 -10.12
N SER A 90 26.60 0.99 -11.00
CA SER A 90 25.69 1.99 -11.56
C SER A 90 24.59 2.43 -10.59
N ASN A 91 24.24 1.59 -9.61
CA ASN A 91 23.19 1.85 -8.62
C ASN A 91 23.75 2.01 -7.19
N GLY A 92 25.07 2.13 -7.06
CA GLY A 92 25.76 2.36 -5.79
C GLY A 92 25.94 1.11 -4.92
N GLY A 93 25.73 -0.09 -5.46
CA GLY A 93 26.09 -1.35 -4.79
C GLY A 93 24.95 -2.11 -4.10
N TYR A 94 23.72 -1.58 -4.09
CA TYR A 94 22.49 -2.35 -3.85
C TYR A 94 21.24 -1.63 -4.39
N ALA A 95 20.16 -2.39 -4.57
CA ALA A 95 18.80 -1.84 -4.71
C ALA A 95 17.83 -2.62 -3.83
N ILE A 96 16.79 -1.95 -3.33
CA ILE A 96 15.73 -2.57 -2.54
C ILE A 96 14.41 -2.31 -3.25
N ALA A 97 13.68 -3.39 -3.51
CA ALA A 97 12.34 -3.35 -4.08
C ALA A 97 11.30 -3.70 -3.01
N ALA A 98 10.22 -2.93 -2.92
CA ALA A 98 9.02 -3.25 -2.15
C ALA A 98 7.91 -3.66 -3.12
N ASP A 99 7.69 -4.97 -3.25
CA ASP A 99 6.68 -5.56 -4.14
C ASP A 99 5.35 -5.72 -3.42
N PRO A 100 4.22 -5.31 -4.02
CA PRO A 100 2.91 -5.59 -3.44
C PRO A 100 2.66 -7.09 -3.40
N VAL A 101 2.11 -7.58 -2.29
CA VAL A 101 1.75 -9.00 -2.15
C VAL A 101 0.67 -9.36 -3.17
N GLU A 102 0.87 -10.46 -3.89
CA GLU A 102 0.00 -10.87 -5.00
C GLU A 102 -1.47 -11.09 -4.62
N THR A 103 -1.73 -11.48 -3.38
CA THR A 103 -3.08 -11.68 -2.82
C THR A 103 -3.51 -10.52 -1.91
N GLY A 104 -2.72 -9.44 -1.86
CA GLY A 104 -2.91 -8.30 -0.97
C GLY A 104 -3.73 -7.17 -1.60
N PRO A 105 -4.11 -6.16 -0.79
CA PRO A 105 -4.94 -5.04 -1.25
C PRO A 105 -4.25 -4.15 -2.30
N MET A 106 -2.93 -4.22 -2.42
CA MET A 106 -2.12 -3.41 -3.33
C MET A 106 -1.74 -4.11 -4.64
N ARG A 107 -2.20 -5.35 -4.90
CA ARG A 107 -1.86 -6.12 -6.11
C ARG A 107 -2.12 -5.34 -7.41
N GLY A 108 -3.25 -4.63 -7.49
CA GLY A 108 -3.66 -3.87 -8.67
C GLY A 108 -3.29 -2.39 -8.63
N ASP A 109 -2.41 -1.98 -7.70
CA ASP A 109 -2.09 -0.57 -7.55
C ASP A 109 -1.28 -0.03 -8.74
N ALA A 110 -1.64 1.17 -9.20
CA ALA A 110 -1.03 1.78 -10.39
C ALA A 110 0.47 2.08 -10.22
N CYS A 111 0.95 2.16 -8.97
CA CYS A 111 2.35 2.40 -8.63
C CYS A 111 3.22 1.15 -8.64
N GLY A 112 2.63 -0.05 -8.62
CA GLY A 112 3.39 -1.31 -8.62
C GLY A 112 4.39 -1.42 -7.48
N ALA A 113 5.56 -1.99 -7.76
CA ALA A 113 6.67 -2.11 -6.84
C ALA A 113 7.46 -0.80 -6.74
N PHE A 114 7.82 -0.41 -5.52
CA PHE A 114 8.67 0.76 -5.25
C PHE A 114 10.12 0.31 -5.15
N VAL A 115 11.04 1.01 -5.81
CA VAL A 115 12.46 0.66 -5.81
C VAL A 115 13.30 1.86 -5.38
N LEU A 116 14.21 1.61 -4.44
CA LEU A 116 15.20 2.57 -3.94
C LEU A 116 16.59 1.95 -4.08
N ASP A 117 17.52 2.66 -4.72
CA ASP A 117 18.92 2.26 -4.77
C ASP A 117 19.80 3.01 -3.75
N ALA A 118 21.06 2.57 -3.63
CA ALA A 118 22.02 3.12 -2.69
C ALA A 118 22.38 4.60 -2.97
N THR A 119 22.17 5.07 -4.20
CA THR A 119 22.35 6.49 -4.57
C THR A 119 21.17 7.37 -4.15
N GLY A 120 20.08 6.74 -3.70
CA GLY A 120 18.81 7.39 -3.39
C GLY A 120 17.91 7.58 -4.62
N ALA A 121 18.24 6.97 -5.77
CA ALA A 121 17.39 7.03 -6.94
C ALA A 121 16.12 6.20 -6.71
N ARG A 122 15.00 6.75 -7.18
CA ARG A 122 13.66 6.23 -6.93
C ARG A 122 13.05 5.79 -8.24
N SER A 123 12.51 4.59 -8.28
CA SER A 123 11.76 4.12 -9.44
C SER A 123 10.57 3.27 -9.03
N ASN A 124 9.71 2.98 -10.01
CA ASN A 124 8.56 2.11 -9.87
C ASN A 124 8.62 1.06 -10.97
N GLN A 125 8.30 -0.19 -10.63
CA GLN A 125 8.31 -1.32 -11.55
C GLN A 125 6.96 -2.02 -11.50
N ALA A 126 6.45 -2.48 -12.64
CA ALA A 126 5.28 -3.36 -12.62
C ALA A 126 5.67 -4.68 -11.95
N THR A 127 4.78 -5.25 -11.15
CA THR A 127 4.98 -6.57 -10.54
C THR A 127 5.23 -7.59 -11.67
N GLY A 128 6.47 -8.09 -11.79
CA GLY A 128 6.88 -8.97 -12.90
C GLY A 128 7.73 -8.32 -14.01
N GLY A 129 8.20 -7.08 -13.86
CA GLY A 129 9.26 -6.51 -14.72
C GLY A 129 8.79 -5.71 -15.95
N GLY A 130 7.74 -4.91 -15.82
CA GLY A 130 7.21 -4.02 -16.88
C GLY A 130 7.16 -2.55 -16.49
N THR A 131 6.72 -1.70 -17.42
CA THR A 131 6.45 -0.28 -17.19
C THR A 131 5.18 -0.06 -16.35
N VAL A 132 5.27 0.76 -15.32
CA VAL A 132 4.11 1.19 -14.53
C VAL A 132 3.28 2.25 -15.26
N THR A 133 1.97 2.24 -15.03
CA THR A 133 1.02 3.19 -15.62
C THR A 133 1.08 4.57 -14.95
N ALA A 134 1.45 4.63 -13.66
CA ALA A 134 1.57 5.87 -12.91
C ALA A 134 2.98 6.46 -12.98
N THR A 135 3.07 7.80 -13.00
CA THR A 135 4.38 8.48 -12.95
C THR A 135 5.03 8.32 -11.58
N ILE A 136 6.37 8.23 -11.56
CA ILE A 136 7.18 8.17 -10.33
C ILE A 136 6.82 9.33 -9.39
N GLN A 137 6.62 10.53 -9.94
CA GLN A 137 6.26 11.71 -9.15
C GLN A 137 4.92 11.55 -8.45
N THR A 138 3.92 10.92 -9.08
CA THR A 138 2.64 10.66 -8.39
C THR A 138 2.79 9.65 -7.26
N CYS A 139 3.58 8.59 -7.48
CA CYS A 139 3.72 7.49 -6.53
C CYS A 139 4.55 7.83 -5.29
N TRP A 140 5.60 8.66 -5.43
CA TRP A 140 6.52 8.99 -4.34
C TRP A 140 6.24 10.33 -3.64
N ARG A 141 5.30 11.14 -4.16
CA ARG A 141 4.98 12.48 -3.64
C ARG A 141 3.92 12.49 -2.55
N ASP A 142 3.16 11.41 -2.38
CA ASP A 142 2.08 11.31 -1.40
C ASP A 142 2.63 11.16 0.05
N ARG A 143 3.37 12.16 0.53
CA ARG A 143 3.76 12.36 1.94
C ARG A 143 2.72 13.16 2.68
#